data_AF-A0A355M1V8-F1
#
_entry.id   AF-A0A355M1V8-F1
#
_cell.length_a   1.000
_cell.length_b   1.000
_cell.length_c   1.000
_cell.angle_alpha   90.00
_cell.angle_beta   90.00
_cell.angle_gamma   90.00
#
_symmetry.space_group_name_H-M   'P 1'
#
loop_
_entity.id
_entity.type
_entity.pdbx_description
1 polymer ?
#
loop_
_entity_poly.entity_id
_entity_poly.type
_entity_poly.pdbx_seq_one_letter_code
_entity_poly.pdbx_strand_id
1 'polypeptide(L)' 'MDKKAENLKKLSRTNIVMNFIKKNNGKWNHTGWVEFCEYLKEKGYTPIDFDQVGLMLETKKAAYLAAK' A
#
# COMPACT_ATOMS: atom_id res chain seq x y z
N MET A 1 -2.94 -17.42 14.62
CA MET A 1 -2.43 -16.05 14.39
C MET A 1 -3.07 -15.52 13.11
N ASP A 2 -3.52 -14.26 13.10
CA ASP A 2 -4.15 -13.65 11.92
C ASP A 2 -3.06 -13.23 10.91
N LYS A 3 -2.89 -14.06 9.88
CA LYS A 3 -1.86 -13.90 8.85
C LYS A 3 -2.04 -12.60 8.03
N LYS A 4 -3.28 -12.09 7.91
CA LYS A 4 -3.56 -10.81 7.25
C LYS A 4 -3.00 -9.65 8.06
N ALA A 5 -3.22 -9.66 9.38
CA ALA A 5 -2.71 -8.64 10.29
C ALA A 5 -1.17 -8.63 10.33
N GLU A 6 -0.54 -9.82 10.33
CA GLU A 6 0.92 -9.94 10.25
C GLU A 6 1.49 -9.36 8.96
N ASN A 7 0.89 -9.70 7.81
CA ASN A 7 1.34 -9.22 6.51
C ASN A 7 1.15 -7.70 6.37
N LEU A 8 0.04 -7.16 6.90
CA LEU A 8 -0.20 -5.71 6.95
C LEU A 8 0.86 -5.00 7.82
N LYS A 9 1.21 -5.58 8.97
CA LYS A 9 2.27 -5.06 9.86
C LYS A 9 3.66 -5.15 9.23
N LYS A 10 3.94 -6.20 8.45
CA LYS A 10 5.18 -6.31 7.68
C LYS A 10 5.22 -5.24 6.60
N LEU A 11 4.14 -5.08 5.83
CA LEU A 11 4.03 -4.08 4.76
C LEU A 11 4.23 -2.66 5.29
N SER A 12 3.63 -2.30 6.43
CA SER A 12 3.72 -0.95 7.01
C SER A 12 5.14 -0.55 7.39
N ARG A 13 6.00 -1.52 7.71
CA ARG A 13 7.43 -1.35 8.03
C ARG A 13 8.32 -1.23 6.80
N THR A 14 7.78 -1.44 5.61
CA THR A 14 8.54 -1.29 4.35
C THR A 14 8.27 0.05 3.68
N ASN A 15 9.14 0.38 2.72
CA ASN A 15 8.96 1.55 1.87
C ASN A 15 8.01 1.30 0.68
N ILE A 16 7.44 0.10 0.51
CA ILE A 16 6.61 -0.26 -0.66
C ILE A 16 5.46 0.74 -0.86
N VAL A 17 4.72 1.04 0.20
CA VAL A 17 3.59 1.97 0.16
C VAL A 17 4.03 3.39 -0.22
N MET A 18 5.12 3.89 0.39
CA MET A 18 5.63 5.23 0.05
C MET A 18 6.23 5.30 -1.36
N ASN A 19 6.90 4.25 -1.81
CA ASN A 19 7.45 4.19 -3.17
C ASN A 19 6.35 4.22 -4.21
N PHE A 20 5.24 3.50 -3.98
CA PHE A 20 4.06 3.57 -4.84
C PHE A 20 3.47 4.98 -4.88
N ILE A 21 3.30 5.64 -3.72
CA ILE A 21 2.78 7.02 -3.65
C ILE A 21 3.71 7.98 -4.41
N LYS A 22 5.02 7.92 -4.19
CA LYS A 22 6.01 8.78 -4.85
C LYS A 22 6.05 8.56 -6.36
N LYS A 23 6.08 7.30 -6.81
CA LYS A 23 6.07 6.94 -8.24
C LYS A 23 4.84 7.51 -8.96
N ASN A 24 3.72 7.54 -8.27
CA ASN A 24 2.44 8.05 -8.78
C ASN A 24 2.18 9.52 -8.42
N ASN A 25 3.15 10.22 -7.81
CA ASN A 25 3.01 11.61 -7.34
C ASN A 25 1.73 11.86 -6.52
N GLY A 26 1.35 10.88 -5.68
CA GLY A 26 0.16 10.91 -4.85
C GLY A 26 -1.18 10.72 -5.59
N LYS A 27 -1.16 10.30 -6.87
CA LYS A 27 -2.37 10.12 -7.69
C LYS A 27 -2.33 8.79 -8.44
N TRP A 28 -3.26 7.90 -8.16
CA TRP A 28 -3.46 6.66 -8.92
C TRP A 28 -4.93 6.49 -9.26
N ASN A 29 -5.20 5.77 -10.35
CA ASN A 29 -6.54 5.36 -10.76
C ASN A 29 -6.81 3.91 -10.34
N HIS A 30 -7.94 3.36 -10.77
CA HIS A 30 -8.30 1.97 -10.48
C HIS A 30 -7.26 0.98 -11.00
N THR A 31 -6.73 1.16 -12.21
CA THR A 31 -5.69 0.29 -12.79
C THR A 31 -4.44 0.28 -11.92
N GLY A 32 -3.93 1.45 -11.52
CA GLY A 32 -2.75 1.54 -10.65
C GLY A 32 -2.97 0.91 -9.27
N TRP A 33 -4.21 0.95 -8.76
CA TRP A 33 -4.58 0.22 -7.55
C TRP A 33 -4.52 -1.29 -7.74
N VAL A 34 -5.11 -1.82 -8.81
CA VAL A 34 -5.11 -3.26 -9.11
C VAL A 34 -3.68 -3.78 -9.32
N GLU A 35 -2.85 -3.06 -10.09
CA GLU A 35 -1.44 -3.40 -10.28
C GLU A 35 -0.67 -3.44 -8.97
N PHE A 36 -0.94 -2.51 -8.05
CA PHE A 36 -0.34 -2.51 -6.73
C PHE A 36 -0.79 -3.72 -5.89
N CYS A 37 -2.07 -4.07 -5.94
CA CYS A 37 -2.57 -5.28 -5.29
C CYS A 37 -1.87 -6.53 -5.81
N GLU A 38 -1.77 -6.72 -7.13
CA GLU A 38 -1.06 -7.86 -7.74
C GLU A 38 0.41 -7.89 -7.32
N TYR A 39 1.09 -6.75 -7.34
CA TYR A 39 2.47 -6.64 -6.86
C TYR A 39 2.63 -7.11 -5.40
N LEU A 40 1.67 -6.79 -4.52
CA LEU A 40 1.69 -7.29 -3.13
C LEU A 40 1.50 -8.81 -3.06
N LYS A 41 0.69 -9.40 -3.95
CA LYS A 41 0.53 -10.85 -4.05
C LYS A 41 1.84 -11.51 -4.49
N GLU A 42 2.48 -10.99 -5.53
CA GLU A 42 3.78 -11.49 -6.03
C GLU A 42 4.89 -11.40 -4.99
N LYS A 43 4.86 -10.36 -4.15
CA LYS A 43 5.81 -10.19 -3.04
C LYS A 43 5.49 -11.03 -1.79
N GLY A 44 4.46 -11.86 -1.83
CA GLY A 44 4.13 -12.80 -0.76
C GLY A 44 3.44 -12.16 0.45
N TYR A 45 2.79 -11.00 0.27
CA TYR A 45 1.97 -10.41 1.32
C TYR A 45 0.58 -11.05 1.42
N THR A 46 0.23 -12.01 0.57
CA THR A 46 -1.04 -12.73 0.66
C THR A 46 -1.00 -13.85 1.71
N PRO A 47 -2.06 -14.00 2.53
CA PRO A 47 -3.28 -13.20 2.56
C PRO A 47 -3.07 -11.83 3.22
N ILE A 48 -3.74 -10.79 2.72
CA ILE A 48 -3.77 -9.42 3.28
C ILE A 48 -5.16 -8.82 3.08
N ASP A 49 -5.52 -7.85 3.92
CA ASP A 49 -6.73 -7.05 3.76
C ASP A 49 -6.43 -5.83 2.86
N PHE A 50 -6.99 -5.84 1.66
CA PHE A 50 -6.77 -4.76 0.69
C PHE A 50 -7.49 -3.46 1.07
N ASP A 51 -8.57 -3.51 1.84
CA ASP A 51 -9.26 -2.30 2.33
C ASP A 51 -8.34 -1.55 3.31
N GLN A 52 -7.69 -2.29 4.21
CA GLN A 52 -6.69 -1.72 5.13
C GLN A 52 -5.46 -1.17 4.40
N VAL A 53 -5.04 -1.82 3.30
CA VAL A 53 -3.96 -1.30 2.45
C VAL A 53 -4.36 0.01 1.78
N GLY A 54 -5.61 0.12 1.31
CA GLY A 54 -6.16 1.35 0.73
C GLY A 54 -6.17 2.50 1.75
N LEU A 55 -6.63 2.26 2.98
CA LEU A 55 -6.58 3.25 4.06
C LEU A 55 -5.15 3.69 4.38
N MET A 56 -4.20 2.75 4.39
CA MET A 56 -2.78 3.05 4.60
C MET A 56 -2.21 3.94 3.49
N LEU A 57 -2.58 3.67 2.23
CA LEU A 57 -2.18 4.50 1.09
C LEU A 57 -2.71 5.92 1.21
N GLU A 58 -4.00 6.10 1.50
CA GLU A 58 -4.60 7.43 1.63
C GLU A 58 -3.97 8.21 2.81
N THR A 59 -3.72 7.55 3.94
CA THR A 59 -3.04 8.16 5.10
C THR A 59 -1.64 8.65 4.74
N LYS A 60 -0.84 7.78 4.11
CA LYS A 60 0.53 8.13 3.72
C LYS A 60 0.57 9.15 2.56
N LYS A 61 -0.44 9.14 1.68
CA LYS A 61 -0.61 10.12 0.60
C LYS A 61 -0.90 11.51 1.18
N ALA A 62 -1.78 11.62 2.16
CA ALA A 62 -2.07 12.89 2.82
C ALA A 62 -0.79 13.49 3.44
N ALA A 63 0.01 12.67 4.14
CA ALA A 63 1.30 13.10 4.69
C ALA A 63 2.30 13.50 3.59
N TYR A 64 2.37 12.75 2.49
CA TYR A 64 3.24 13.08 1.34
C TYR A 64 2.89 14.42 0.70
N LEU A 65 1.59 14.69 0.51
CA LEU A 65 1.12 15.93 -0.11
C LEU A 65 1.27 17.14 0.82
N ALA A 66 1.13 16.95 2.14
CA ALA A 66 1.34 18.02 3.12
C ALA A 66 2.82 18.41 3.28
N ALA A 67 3.74 17.48 3.00
CA ALA A 67 5.19 17.72 3.07
C ALA A 67 5.79 18.24 1.75
N LYS A 68 4.96 18.50 0.74
CA LYS A 68 5.36 18.97 -0.60
C LYS A 68 5.04 20.45 -0.76
#